data_AF-A0A6A6DL50-F1
#
_entry.id   AF-A0A6A6DL50-F1
#
_cell.length_a   1.000
_cell.length_b   1.000
_cell.length_c   1.000
_cell.angle_alpha   90.00
_cell.angle_beta   90.00
_cell.angle_gamma   90.00
#
_symmetry.space_group_name_H-M   'P 1'
#
loop_
_entity.id
_entity.type
_entity.pdbx_description
1 polymer ?
#
loop_
_entity_poly.entity_id
_entity_poly.type
_entity_poly.pdbx_seq_one_letter_code
_entity_poly.pdbx_strand_id
1 'polypeptide(L)'
;MKLSIVVTGLSILLSSSPTTAQNAAAKPNIVFILTDDQDARMNSLEHMPKVQDLLIKQGTSYVRHYAPTALCCPARVSIWTGLHSHNHGVASVHNGPFGGWEKILKQGLNDKYLPIWLRNNGYRTYYTGKLYNGMEKEMVEKETAKGWTEADLLVGGSVYQYYDPSFQHIENNNWQNPGKVKDQPGNYSTDVVADYAYGYLRDALKHDDPFFVGIAPITPHVETGKTHGPPQPAKKYNNTRPNAKVPPADNWNPANRSGVNVVWQLDPLNDNKVKILQEHYQRRTEALLSVDDIVEKVIDILTNANKLNNTYIIYSSDNGFHIGHHRLGPGKKYAFEEDINVPLIVRGPNVPQNKKTDIVTAHVDLSPTILKMAGVPQRADFDGRPIPITAGDIQQREGSDGDEYSGVEFWEGASYSFNGLKGTRVNSYKSLRLAGKGYDIMYAVQCHNNSHELYNMNQDPVQMRNLHPTAPHEPGKKNPYDSGEKQLAGYDIPRLIQRVDALLMVLKSCQGNSCSKPWQELHPNGQVKNLRDAMDSNFDEKYKNIKSVKFNKCYKDGTIDIGAEGPQWKGNDQVDVGPMGGLNQTTFTTEEDENFTLGWEREGYWDDWE
;
A
#
# COMPACT_ATOMS: atom_id res chain seq x y z
N MET A 1 46.04 82.56 -8.98
CA MET A 1 45.05 81.77 -8.22
C MET A 1 44.41 80.76 -9.16
N LYS A 2 44.14 79.55 -8.65
CA LYS A 2 43.68 78.31 -9.32
C LYS A 2 44.79 77.36 -9.80
N LEU A 3 45.16 76.50 -8.84
CA LEU A 3 45.92 75.27 -8.99
C LEU A 3 44.91 74.14 -9.30
N SER A 4 45.10 73.38 -10.38
CA SER A 4 44.31 72.17 -10.66
C SER A 4 45.15 70.94 -10.32
N ILE A 5 44.63 70.13 -9.38
CA ILE A 5 45.21 68.87 -8.93
C ILE A 5 44.76 67.77 -9.90
N VAL A 6 45.71 67.03 -10.46
CA VAL A 6 45.47 65.79 -11.21
C VAL A 6 45.56 64.63 -10.22
N VAL A 7 44.46 63.88 -10.05
CA VAL A 7 44.44 62.63 -9.29
C VAL A 7 44.48 61.47 -10.27
N THR A 8 45.59 60.74 -10.30
CA THR A 8 45.75 59.45 -10.99
C THR A 8 45.11 58.33 -10.16
N GLY A 9 44.03 57.73 -10.68
CA GLY A 9 43.39 56.56 -10.09
C GLY A 9 44.10 55.27 -10.50
N LEU A 10 44.67 54.57 -9.52
CA LEU A 10 45.31 53.26 -9.65
C LEU A 10 44.20 52.18 -9.66
N SER A 11 43.99 51.50 -10.79
CA SER A 11 43.04 50.38 -10.89
C SER A 11 43.70 49.09 -10.40
N ILE A 12 43.28 48.61 -9.23
CA ILE A 12 43.68 47.31 -8.68
C ILE A 12 42.79 46.24 -9.32
N LEU A 13 43.37 45.42 -10.20
CA LEU A 13 42.76 44.20 -10.72
C LEU A 13 42.75 43.14 -9.62
N LEU A 14 41.59 42.97 -8.96
CA LEU A 14 41.32 41.85 -8.07
C LEU A 14 41.17 40.58 -8.92
N SER A 15 42.21 39.74 -8.90
CA SER A 15 42.16 38.38 -9.43
C SER A 15 41.14 37.55 -8.63
N SER A 16 39.97 37.30 -9.20
CA SER A 16 38.99 36.35 -8.68
C SER A 16 39.54 34.93 -8.82
N SER A 17 39.95 34.33 -7.70
CA SER A 17 40.22 32.90 -7.63
C SER A 17 38.97 32.13 -8.07
N PRO A 18 39.10 31.06 -8.89
CA PRO A 18 37.95 30.25 -9.26
C PRO A 18 37.38 29.64 -7.99
N THR A 19 36.14 30.00 -7.68
CA THR A 19 35.34 29.33 -6.68
C THR A 19 35.28 27.87 -7.10
N THR A 20 35.85 26.97 -6.30
CA THR A 20 35.71 25.53 -6.47
C THR A 20 34.24 25.24 -6.67
N ALA A 21 33.87 24.75 -7.85
CA ALA A 21 32.56 24.21 -8.12
C ALA A 21 32.28 23.20 -7.00
N GLN A 22 31.33 23.54 -6.13
CA GLN A 22 30.82 22.63 -5.12
C GLN A 22 30.31 21.42 -5.92
N ASN A 23 31.04 20.31 -5.86
CA ASN A 23 30.67 19.06 -6.54
C ASN A 23 29.17 18.86 -6.31
N ALA A 24 28.37 18.94 -7.38
CA ALA A 24 26.97 18.59 -7.29
C ALA A 24 26.93 17.20 -6.66
N ALA A 25 26.32 17.07 -5.48
CA ALA A 25 26.32 15.81 -4.75
C ALA A 25 25.80 14.72 -5.69
N ALA A 26 26.55 13.61 -5.81
CA ALA A 26 26.18 12.51 -6.68
C ALA A 26 24.76 12.03 -6.32
N LYS A 27 23.94 11.76 -7.34
CA LYS A 27 22.59 11.22 -7.13
C LYS A 27 22.67 9.93 -6.30
N PRO A 28 21.78 9.70 -5.34
CA PRO A 28 21.82 8.51 -4.50
C PRO A 28 21.32 7.29 -5.27
N ASN A 29 21.83 6.12 -4.92
CA ASN A 29 21.25 4.86 -5.35
C ASN A 29 20.02 4.52 -4.50
N ILE A 30 19.13 3.69 -5.03
CA ILE A 30 17.88 3.32 -4.36
C ILE A 30 17.66 1.81 -4.52
N VAL A 31 17.42 1.12 -3.42
CA VAL A 31 16.98 -0.28 -3.39
C VAL A 31 15.64 -0.33 -2.70
N PHE A 32 14.67 -0.99 -3.31
CA PHE A 32 13.34 -1.17 -2.74
C PHE A 32 13.00 -2.66 -2.63
N ILE A 33 12.88 -3.14 -1.40
CA ILE A 33 12.48 -4.51 -1.07
C ILE A 33 10.99 -4.48 -0.72
N LEU A 34 10.17 -5.23 -1.48
CA LEU A 34 8.72 -5.26 -1.35
C LEU A 34 8.22 -6.69 -1.15
N THR A 35 7.88 -7.06 0.08
CA THR A 35 7.23 -8.35 0.39
C THR A 35 5.76 -8.35 0.01
N ASP A 36 5.15 -9.54 -0.04
CA ASP A 36 3.77 -9.75 -0.45
C ASP A 36 2.97 -10.35 0.73
N ASP A 37 1.92 -9.67 1.18
CA ASP A 37 1.12 -10.06 2.36
C ASP A 37 1.91 -10.14 3.67
N GLN A 38 2.83 -9.21 3.95
CA GLN A 38 3.53 -9.16 5.23
C GLN A 38 2.83 -8.23 6.23
N ASP A 39 2.48 -8.78 7.40
CA ASP A 39 1.82 -8.03 8.46
C ASP A 39 2.75 -7.09 9.22
N ALA A 40 2.21 -5.97 9.69
CA ALA A 40 2.83 -5.14 10.74
C ALA A 40 2.31 -5.48 12.15
N ARG A 41 1.19 -6.22 12.24
CA ARG A 41 0.39 -6.39 13.46
C ARG A 41 0.50 -7.77 14.11
N MET A 42 1.16 -8.75 13.47
CA MET A 42 1.37 -10.11 14.02
C MET A 42 2.86 -10.42 14.23
N ASN A 43 3.69 -9.42 14.52
CA ASN A 43 5.11 -9.58 14.86
C ASN A 43 5.98 -10.22 13.76
N SER A 44 5.59 -10.17 12.48
CA SER A 44 6.41 -10.77 11.40
C SER A 44 7.86 -10.26 11.35
N LEU A 45 8.10 -8.98 11.66
CA LEU A 45 9.44 -8.39 11.69
C LEU A 45 10.29 -8.89 12.88
N GLU A 46 9.67 -9.32 13.98
CA GLU A 46 10.39 -9.89 15.14
C GLU A 46 11.07 -11.22 14.77
N HIS A 47 10.53 -11.87 13.74
CA HIS A 47 11.02 -13.10 13.13
C HIS A 47 12.10 -12.87 12.07
N MET A 48 12.54 -11.63 11.85
CA MET A 48 13.52 -11.27 10.83
C MET A 48 14.72 -10.53 11.45
N PRO A 49 15.65 -11.26 12.11
CA PRO A 49 16.75 -10.63 12.84
C PRO A 49 17.66 -9.76 11.96
N LYS A 50 17.92 -10.13 10.70
CA LYS A 50 18.77 -9.33 9.81
C LYS A 50 18.07 -8.04 9.39
N VAL A 51 16.77 -8.06 9.12
CA VAL A 51 15.96 -6.85 8.91
C VAL A 51 16.00 -5.95 10.15
N GLN A 52 15.86 -6.52 11.34
CA GLN A 52 15.95 -5.74 12.58
C GLN A 52 17.32 -5.05 12.71
N ASP A 53 18.40 -5.80 12.55
CA ASP A 53 19.75 -5.28 12.77
C ASP A 53 20.23 -4.36 11.65
N LEU A 54 19.92 -4.71 10.40
CA LEU A 54 20.46 -4.04 9.24
C LEU A 54 19.52 -2.98 8.66
N LEU A 55 18.22 -2.99 8.94
CA LEU A 55 17.31 -1.95 8.45
C LEU A 55 16.70 -1.15 9.59
N ILE A 56 16.02 -1.80 10.55
CA ILE A 56 15.29 -1.10 11.61
C ILE A 56 16.24 -0.30 12.51
N LYS A 57 17.27 -0.95 13.08
CA LYS A 57 18.25 -0.27 13.95
C LYS A 57 19.09 0.76 13.19
N GLN A 58 19.19 0.65 11.87
CA GLN A 58 20.04 1.49 11.03
C GLN A 58 19.25 2.52 10.21
N GLY A 59 17.95 2.66 10.48
CA GLY A 59 17.04 3.53 9.75
C GLY A 59 15.90 4.04 10.60
N THR A 60 14.89 4.58 9.91
CA THR A 60 13.65 5.09 10.51
C THR A 60 12.49 4.19 10.12
N SER A 61 11.68 3.78 11.10
CA SER A 61 10.43 3.05 10.89
C SER A 61 9.22 4.00 10.96
N TYR A 62 8.34 3.92 9.97
CA TYR A 62 7.09 4.69 9.90
C TYR A 62 5.95 3.76 10.33
N VAL A 63 5.54 3.86 11.60
CA VAL A 63 4.63 2.86 12.18
C VAL A 63 3.18 3.03 11.73
N ARG A 64 2.83 4.19 11.16
CA ARG A 64 1.53 4.51 10.57
C ARG A 64 1.62 4.61 9.05
N HIS A 65 2.23 3.62 8.42
CA HIS A 65 2.21 3.47 6.97
C HIS A 65 1.05 2.57 6.53
N TYR A 66 0.26 3.02 5.56
CA TYR A 66 -0.96 2.35 5.16
C TYR A 66 -1.00 2.01 3.67
N ALA A 67 -1.51 0.82 3.36
CA ALA A 67 -1.95 0.45 2.02
C ALA A 67 -3.36 1.01 1.77
N PRO A 68 -3.54 1.97 0.84
CA PRO A 68 -4.86 2.54 0.54
C PRO A 68 -5.86 1.51 0.00
N THR A 69 -5.37 0.40 -0.55
CA THR A 69 -6.21 -0.73 -0.93
C THR A 69 -5.47 -2.00 -0.50
N ALA A 70 -6.04 -2.77 0.42
CA ALA A 70 -5.43 -3.99 0.95
C ALA A 70 -5.56 -5.19 -0.02
N LEU A 71 -4.99 -5.03 -1.22
CA LEU A 71 -4.99 -6.03 -2.28
C LEU A 71 -3.81 -5.80 -3.26
N CYS A 72 -3.10 -6.87 -3.60
CA CYS A 72 -1.79 -6.79 -4.27
C CYS A 72 -1.73 -5.87 -5.49
N CYS A 73 -2.52 -6.15 -6.53
CA CYS A 73 -2.43 -5.42 -7.81
C CYS A 73 -2.74 -3.92 -7.66
N PRO A 74 -3.90 -3.50 -7.10
CA PRO A 74 -4.17 -2.09 -6.88
C PRO A 74 -3.11 -1.44 -5.97
N ALA A 75 -2.72 -2.07 -4.87
CA ALA A 75 -1.68 -1.55 -3.98
C ALA A 75 -0.35 -1.29 -4.70
N ARG A 76 0.13 -2.26 -5.48
CA ARG A 76 1.37 -2.14 -6.26
C ARG A 76 1.24 -1.04 -7.33
N VAL A 77 0.10 -0.91 -7.99
CA VAL A 77 -0.12 0.21 -8.92
C VAL A 77 -0.07 1.55 -8.16
N SER A 78 -0.64 1.66 -6.97
CA SER A 78 -0.52 2.87 -6.14
C SER A 78 0.92 3.20 -5.77
N ILE A 79 1.71 2.19 -5.38
CA ILE A 79 3.15 2.33 -5.09
C ILE A 79 3.90 2.92 -6.29
N TRP A 80 3.69 2.38 -7.49
CA TRP A 80 4.45 2.75 -8.69
C TRP A 80 3.95 4.01 -9.41
N THR A 81 2.71 4.42 -9.18
CA THR A 81 2.10 5.58 -9.84
C THR A 81 1.94 6.78 -8.91
N GLY A 82 1.92 6.58 -7.60
CA GLY A 82 1.59 7.62 -6.63
C GLY A 82 0.11 8.02 -6.63
N LEU A 83 -0.77 7.14 -7.14
CA LEU A 83 -2.21 7.37 -7.30
C LEU A 83 -3.04 6.40 -6.46
N HIS A 84 -4.20 6.82 -5.98
CA HIS A 84 -5.20 5.94 -5.38
C HIS A 84 -5.89 5.06 -6.44
N SER A 85 -6.50 3.95 -6.01
CA SER A 85 -7.17 2.99 -6.89
C SER A 85 -8.26 3.61 -7.74
N HIS A 86 -8.98 4.58 -7.19
CA HIS A 86 -9.97 5.34 -7.94
C HIS A 86 -9.38 6.18 -9.08
N ASN A 87 -8.16 6.71 -8.93
CA ASN A 87 -7.51 7.56 -9.93
C ASN A 87 -6.73 6.78 -10.98
N HIS A 88 -6.06 5.68 -10.62
CA HIS A 88 -5.42 4.81 -11.61
C HIS A 88 -6.39 3.79 -12.23
N GLY A 89 -7.56 3.58 -11.63
CA GLY A 89 -8.63 2.73 -12.16
C GLY A 89 -8.31 1.24 -12.18
N VAL A 90 -7.36 0.79 -11.36
CA VAL A 90 -7.06 -0.64 -11.14
C VAL A 90 -7.56 -0.96 -9.74
N ALA A 91 -8.51 -1.87 -9.63
CA ALA A 91 -9.27 -2.16 -8.43
C ALA A 91 -9.29 -3.65 -8.07
N SER A 92 -8.88 -4.52 -9.01
CA SER A 92 -8.87 -5.98 -8.85
C SER A 92 -7.52 -6.59 -9.27
N VAL A 93 -7.30 -7.84 -8.86
CA VAL A 93 -6.15 -8.66 -9.26
C VAL A 93 -6.37 -9.41 -10.58
N HIS A 94 -7.62 -9.54 -11.02
CA HIS A 94 -7.98 -10.33 -12.21
C HIS A 94 -7.93 -9.46 -13.47
N ASN A 95 -7.39 -10.02 -14.57
CA ASN A 95 -7.47 -9.38 -15.89
C ASN A 95 -8.93 -9.13 -16.28
N GLY A 96 -9.16 -8.00 -16.95
CA GLY A 96 -10.46 -7.57 -17.42
C GLY A 96 -10.76 -6.11 -17.08
N PRO A 97 -12.03 -5.72 -16.93
CA PRO A 97 -12.41 -4.31 -16.87
C PRO A 97 -11.90 -3.55 -15.64
N PHE A 98 -11.56 -4.26 -14.56
CA PHE A 98 -11.25 -3.68 -13.25
C PHE A 98 -9.83 -3.97 -12.75
N GLY A 99 -9.03 -4.81 -13.40
CA GLY A 99 -7.80 -5.31 -12.78
C GLY A 99 -6.77 -5.91 -13.71
N GLY A 100 -5.66 -6.31 -13.10
CA GLY A 100 -4.57 -7.03 -13.75
C GLY A 100 -3.81 -6.23 -14.81
N TRP A 101 -2.89 -6.92 -15.47
CA TRP A 101 -2.02 -6.37 -16.52
C TRP A 101 -2.83 -5.77 -17.69
N GLU A 102 -3.93 -6.40 -18.08
CA GLU A 102 -4.80 -5.91 -19.15
C GLU A 102 -5.32 -4.49 -18.86
N LYS A 103 -5.81 -4.25 -17.63
CA LYS A 103 -6.29 -2.92 -17.24
C LYS A 103 -5.17 -1.89 -17.17
N ILE A 104 -3.99 -2.29 -16.70
CA ILE A 104 -2.80 -1.43 -16.64
C ILE A 104 -2.41 -0.94 -18.04
N LEU A 105 -2.39 -1.84 -19.03
CA LEU A 105 -2.16 -1.50 -20.43
C LEU A 105 -3.25 -0.58 -20.99
N LYS A 106 -4.53 -0.93 -20.76
CA LYS A 106 -5.68 -0.13 -21.23
C LYS A 106 -5.69 1.30 -20.68
N GLN A 107 -5.23 1.50 -19.44
CA GLN A 107 -5.11 2.82 -18.81
C GLN A 107 -3.84 3.58 -19.24
N GLY A 108 -2.95 2.97 -20.03
CA GLY A 108 -1.67 3.56 -20.42
C GLY A 108 -0.71 3.75 -19.24
N LEU A 109 -0.88 2.97 -18.16
CA LEU A 109 -0.06 3.07 -16.96
C LEU A 109 1.36 2.50 -17.18
N ASN A 110 1.52 1.61 -18.16
CA ASN A 110 2.83 1.10 -18.61
C ASN A 110 3.74 2.20 -19.23
N ASP A 111 3.26 3.43 -19.37
CA ASP A 111 4.08 4.59 -19.76
C ASP A 111 4.14 5.68 -18.67
N LYS A 112 3.43 5.49 -17.55
CA LYS A 112 3.16 6.52 -16.53
C LYS A 112 3.39 6.00 -15.11
N TYR A 113 4.59 5.51 -14.85
CA TYR A 113 4.97 4.97 -13.55
C TYR A 113 6.47 5.12 -13.27
N LEU A 114 6.84 4.91 -12.01
CA LEU A 114 8.15 5.23 -11.43
C LEU A 114 9.40 4.88 -12.25
N PRO A 115 9.60 3.64 -12.76
CA PRO A 115 10.82 3.30 -13.49
C PRO A 115 11.01 4.12 -14.77
N ILE A 116 9.93 4.49 -15.46
CA ILE A 116 10.00 5.39 -16.63
C ILE A 116 10.54 6.75 -16.21
N TRP A 117 10.03 7.31 -15.11
CA TRP A 117 10.43 8.63 -14.63
C TRP A 117 11.88 8.64 -14.12
N LEU A 118 12.31 7.61 -13.41
CA LEU A 118 13.69 7.47 -12.95
C LEU A 118 14.65 7.34 -14.14
N ARG A 119 14.33 6.48 -15.11
CA ARG A 119 15.17 6.26 -16.28
C ARG A 119 15.31 7.52 -17.13
N ASN A 120 14.22 8.25 -17.34
CA ASN A 120 14.25 9.55 -18.03
C ASN A 120 15.10 10.60 -17.29
N ASN A 121 15.49 10.36 -16.05
CA ASN A 121 16.34 11.21 -15.22
C ASN A 121 17.72 10.57 -14.93
N GLY A 122 18.15 9.64 -15.77
CA GLY A 122 19.52 9.10 -15.76
C GLY A 122 19.76 7.97 -14.77
N TYR A 123 18.71 7.33 -14.25
CA TYR A 123 18.85 6.11 -13.46
C TYR A 123 18.91 4.86 -14.34
N ARG A 124 19.79 3.93 -13.97
CA ARG A 124 19.66 2.53 -14.39
C ARG A 124 18.61 1.85 -13.50
N THR A 125 17.63 1.19 -14.10
CA THR A 125 16.46 0.66 -13.40
C THR A 125 16.42 -0.86 -13.54
N TYR A 126 16.40 -1.55 -12.41
CA TYR A 126 16.39 -3.01 -12.34
C TYR A 126 15.21 -3.51 -11.53
N TYR A 127 14.66 -4.68 -11.88
CA TYR A 127 13.56 -5.28 -11.13
C TYR A 127 13.57 -6.79 -11.17
N THR A 128 13.29 -7.45 -10.04
CA THR A 128 13.02 -8.89 -10.04
C THR A 128 11.89 -9.27 -9.09
N GLY A 129 11.13 -10.29 -9.49
CA GLY A 129 10.00 -10.81 -8.74
C GLY A 129 8.66 -10.29 -9.25
N LYS A 130 7.66 -10.25 -8.36
CA LYS A 130 6.28 -9.93 -8.73
C LYS A 130 6.12 -8.43 -8.96
N LEU A 131 5.73 -8.01 -10.17
CA LEU A 131 5.44 -6.61 -10.49
C LEU A 131 3.94 -6.30 -10.35
N TYR A 132 3.10 -7.03 -11.09
CA TYR A 132 1.63 -6.92 -11.07
C TYR A 132 0.97 -8.30 -11.14
N ASN A 133 -0.33 -8.36 -10.85
CA ASN A 133 -1.15 -9.55 -11.13
C ASN A 133 -1.59 -9.57 -12.60
N GLY A 134 -1.99 -10.75 -13.10
CA GLY A 134 -2.53 -10.92 -14.45
C GLY A 134 -1.47 -10.82 -15.57
N MET A 135 -0.18 -10.83 -15.22
CA MET A 135 0.91 -10.85 -16.19
C MET A 135 1.08 -12.26 -16.78
N GLU A 136 0.13 -12.68 -17.61
CA GLU A 136 0.16 -14.01 -18.26
C GLU A 136 1.25 -14.11 -19.33
N LYS A 137 1.82 -15.31 -19.50
CA LYS A 137 2.97 -15.54 -20.41
C LYS A 137 2.74 -14.96 -21.80
N GLU A 138 1.58 -15.24 -22.39
CA GLU A 138 1.21 -14.80 -23.74
C GLU A 138 0.96 -13.29 -23.85
N MET A 139 0.57 -12.64 -22.74
CA MET A 139 0.34 -11.19 -22.72
C MET A 139 1.66 -10.44 -22.61
N VAL A 140 2.53 -10.88 -21.70
CA VAL A 140 3.82 -10.21 -21.49
C VAL A 140 4.78 -10.39 -22.66
N GLU A 141 4.68 -11.51 -23.38
CA GLU A 141 5.40 -11.75 -24.64
C GLU A 141 4.88 -10.90 -25.81
N LYS A 142 3.73 -10.23 -25.68
CA LYS A 142 3.24 -9.25 -26.66
C LYS A 142 3.60 -7.84 -26.25
N GLU A 143 3.39 -7.50 -24.99
CA GLU A 143 3.74 -6.20 -24.41
C GLU A 143 4.23 -6.38 -22.97
N THR A 144 5.53 -6.16 -22.77
CA THR A 144 6.18 -6.25 -21.46
C THR A 144 6.12 -4.93 -20.69
N ALA A 145 6.50 -4.96 -19.41
CA ALA A 145 6.64 -3.77 -18.59
C ALA A 145 7.81 -2.92 -19.07
N LYS A 146 7.57 -1.63 -19.32
CA LYS A 146 8.57 -0.69 -19.82
C LYS A 146 9.43 -0.13 -18.67
N GLY A 147 10.29 0.83 -18.96
CA GLY A 147 11.03 1.57 -17.94
C GLY A 147 12.20 0.84 -17.27
N TRP A 148 12.41 -0.45 -17.51
CA TRP A 148 13.50 -1.24 -16.92
C TRP A 148 14.73 -1.33 -17.86
N THR A 149 15.91 -1.04 -17.32
CA THR A 149 17.19 -1.35 -17.97
C THR A 149 17.33 -2.85 -18.15
N GLU A 150 17.16 -3.60 -17.08
CA GLU A 150 17.00 -5.06 -17.09
C GLU A 150 15.97 -5.48 -16.04
N ALA A 151 15.21 -6.55 -16.30
CA ALA A 151 14.29 -7.10 -15.31
C ALA A 151 14.01 -8.59 -15.52
N ASP A 152 13.71 -9.28 -14.43
CA ASP A 152 13.27 -10.67 -14.42
C ASP A 152 11.94 -10.71 -13.64
N LEU A 153 10.85 -10.56 -14.38
CA LEU A 153 9.50 -10.43 -13.84
C LEU A 153 8.89 -11.81 -13.63
N LEU A 154 8.37 -12.06 -12.43
CA LEU A 154 7.63 -13.28 -12.13
C LEU A 154 6.24 -13.21 -12.81
N VAL A 155 5.89 -14.21 -13.62
CA VAL A 155 4.75 -14.16 -14.56
C VAL A 155 3.98 -15.48 -14.67
N GLY A 156 2.75 -15.42 -15.17
CA GLY A 156 1.88 -16.57 -15.41
C GLY A 156 1.33 -17.26 -14.15
N GLY A 157 0.74 -18.44 -14.33
CA GLY A 157 0.13 -19.22 -13.23
C GLY A 157 1.10 -19.73 -12.15
N SER A 158 2.41 -19.47 -12.27
CA SER A 158 3.43 -19.81 -11.27
C SER A 158 3.78 -18.64 -10.35
N VAL A 159 3.18 -17.45 -10.51
CA VAL A 159 3.50 -16.26 -9.70
C VAL A 159 3.46 -16.54 -8.20
N TYR A 160 2.54 -17.38 -7.73
CA TYR A 160 2.36 -17.66 -6.31
C TYR A 160 2.78 -19.08 -5.92
N GLN A 161 3.57 -19.75 -6.77
CA GLN A 161 4.16 -21.05 -6.46
C GLN A 161 5.53 -20.81 -5.84
N TYR A 162 5.79 -21.45 -4.70
CA TYR A 162 7.10 -21.32 -4.04
C TYR A 162 8.20 -22.10 -4.75
N TYR A 163 7.82 -23.07 -5.59
CA TYR A 163 8.72 -23.83 -6.46
C TYR A 163 8.25 -23.77 -7.92
N ASP A 164 9.19 -23.98 -8.84
CA ASP A 164 8.96 -23.95 -10.28
C ASP A 164 8.47 -22.58 -10.84
N PRO A 165 9.05 -21.44 -10.42
CA PRO A 165 8.59 -20.13 -10.88
C PRO A 165 8.90 -19.90 -12.37
N SER A 166 8.12 -19.02 -13.00
CA SER A 166 8.33 -18.60 -14.39
C SER A 166 8.70 -17.12 -14.44
N PHE A 167 9.75 -16.79 -15.19
CA PHE A 167 10.23 -15.41 -15.32
C PHE A 167 10.24 -14.94 -16.77
N GLN A 168 9.80 -13.70 -16.99
CA GLN A 168 10.09 -12.97 -18.20
C GLN A 168 11.36 -12.14 -17.99
N HIS A 169 12.36 -12.38 -18.84
CA HIS A 169 13.57 -11.56 -18.88
C HIS A 169 13.42 -10.38 -19.85
N ILE A 170 13.80 -9.20 -19.40
CA ILE A 170 13.92 -7.95 -20.16
C ILE A 170 15.39 -7.55 -20.13
N GLU A 171 16.01 -7.37 -21.29
CA GLU A 171 17.42 -7.02 -21.40
C GLU A 171 17.60 -5.67 -22.10
N ASN A 172 18.58 -4.87 -21.67
CA ASN A 172 19.11 -3.71 -22.40
C ASN A 172 18.04 -2.72 -22.91
N ASN A 173 17.02 -2.42 -22.10
CA ASN A 173 15.88 -1.57 -22.44
C ASN A 173 15.05 -2.05 -23.65
N ASN A 174 15.14 -3.33 -24.04
CA ASN A 174 14.49 -3.85 -25.22
C ASN A 174 13.04 -4.27 -24.96
N TRP A 175 12.18 -3.29 -24.65
CA TRP A 175 10.75 -3.54 -24.40
C TRP A 175 9.95 -3.78 -25.67
N GLN A 176 10.52 -3.44 -26.83
CA GLN A 176 9.90 -3.64 -28.14
C GLN A 176 10.02 -5.07 -28.64
N ASN A 177 10.97 -5.84 -28.10
CA ASN A 177 11.11 -7.27 -28.36
C ASN A 177 11.10 -8.02 -27.01
N PRO A 178 9.91 -8.15 -26.39
CA PRO A 178 9.77 -8.87 -25.14
C PRO A 178 10.33 -10.29 -25.30
N GLY A 179 11.30 -10.65 -24.46
CA GLY A 179 11.90 -11.97 -24.44
C GLY A 179 10.86 -13.04 -24.08
N LYS A 180 11.21 -14.31 -24.34
CA LYS A 180 10.39 -15.47 -23.97
C LYS A 180 10.40 -15.70 -22.46
N VAL A 181 9.26 -16.15 -21.94
CA VAL A 181 9.15 -16.61 -20.55
C VAL A 181 9.93 -17.92 -20.38
N LYS A 182 10.69 -18.02 -19.28
CA LYS A 182 11.44 -19.23 -18.92
C LYS A 182 10.96 -19.77 -17.58
N ASP A 183 10.72 -21.07 -17.55
CA ASP A 183 10.42 -21.80 -16.32
C ASP A 183 11.71 -22.18 -15.59
N GLN A 184 11.66 -22.21 -14.26
CA GLN A 184 12.78 -22.53 -13.38
C GLN A 184 12.48 -23.78 -12.54
N PRO A 185 12.40 -24.98 -13.18
CA PRO A 185 11.96 -26.19 -12.51
C PRO A 185 12.89 -26.59 -11.35
N GLY A 186 12.30 -26.97 -10.22
CA GLY A 186 12.98 -27.38 -8.99
C GLY A 186 13.49 -26.22 -8.13
N ASN A 187 13.51 -24.99 -8.65
CA ASN A 187 14.06 -23.83 -7.96
C ASN A 187 13.03 -23.18 -7.03
N TYR A 188 13.50 -22.67 -5.90
CA TYR A 188 12.68 -21.94 -4.93
C TYR A 188 12.54 -20.48 -5.35
N SER A 189 11.31 -19.97 -5.46
CA SER A 189 10.98 -18.66 -6.03
C SER A 189 11.74 -17.50 -5.38
N THR A 190 11.82 -17.46 -4.05
CA THR A 190 12.56 -16.37 -3.37
C THR A 190 14.07 -16.45 -3.61
N ASP A 191 14.64 -17.65 -3.76
CA ASP A 191 16.08 -17.80 -4.05
C ASP A 191 16.40 -17.33 -5.48
N VAL A 192 15.53 -17.62 -6.44
CA VAL A 192 15.68 -17.12 -7.83
C VAL A 192 15.59 -15.59 -7.89
N VAL A 193 14.60 -15.00 -7.19
CA VAL A 193 14.49 -13.54 -7.05
C VAL A 193 15.76 -12.95 -6.41
N ALA A 194 16.30 -13.61 -5.37
CA ALA A 194 17.52 -13.17 -4.70
C ALA A 194 18.73 -13.17 -5.66
N ASP A 195 18.91 -14.24 -6.44
CA ASP A 195 20.03 -14.38 -7.37
C ASP A 195 20.02 -13.31 -8.46
N TYR A 196 18.85 -13.02 -9.04
CA TYR A 196 18.70 -11.91 -9.99
C TYR A 196 19.00 -10.56 -9.34
N ALA A 197 18.47 -10.29 -8.14
CA ALA A 197 18.71 -9.04 -7.43
C ALA A 197 20.21 -8.81 -7.17
N TYR A 198 20.94 -9.85 -6.74
CA TYR A 198 22.39 -9.76 -6.53
C TYR A 198 23.14 -9.56 -7.84
N GLY A 199 22.69 -10.19 -8.93
CA GLY A 199 23.21 -9.97 -10.28
C GLY A 199 23.09 -8.50 -10.68
N TYR A 200 21.90 -7.92 -10.55
CA TYR A 200 21.64 -6.53 -10.90
C TYR A 200 22.41 -5.53 -10.05
N LEU A 201 22.52 -5.77 -8.74
CA LEU A 201 23.37 -4.92 -7.90
C LEU A 201 24.82 -4.96 -8.39
N ARG A 202 25.38 -6.14 -8.67
CA ARG A 202 26.75 -6.25 -9.19
C ARG A 202 26.89 -5.61 -10.57
N ASP A 203 25.88 -5.69 -11.42
CA ASP A 203 25.89 -5.04 -12.73
C ASP A 203 25.85 -3.52 -12.61
N ALA A 204 24.89 -2.99 -11.85
CA ALA A 204 24.75 -1.55 -11.60
C ALA A 204 26.05 -0.93 -11.04
N LEU A 205 26.76 -1.67 -10.18
CA LEU A 205 28.03 -1.25 -9.59
C LEU A 205 29.20 -1.13 -10.58
N LYS A 206 29.07 -1.63 -11.82
CA LYS A 206 30.08 -1.44 -12.89
C LYS A 206 29.97 -0.08 -13.56
N HIS A 207 28.89 0.67 -13.29
CA HIS A 207 28.59 1.95 -13.92
C HIS A 207 28.63 3.07 -12.88
N ASP A 208 28.91 4.29 -13.35
CA ASP A 208 28.88 5.50 -12.50
C ASP A 208 27.47 6.10 -12.37
N ASP A 209 26.54 5.68 -13.22
CA ASP A 209 25.14 6.09 -13.18
C ASP A 209 24.49 5.68 -11.85
N PRO A 210 23.59 6.50 -11.26
CA PRO A 210 22.80 6.07 -10.12
C PRO A 210 21.84 4.94 -10.54
N PHE A 211 21.52 4.05 -9.60
CA PHE A 211 20.61 2.93 -9.89
C PHE A 211 19.40 2.87 -8.97
N PHE A 212 18.34 2.27 -9.50
CA PHE A 212 17.17 1.81 -8.76
C PHE A 212 17.05 0.29 -8.92
N VAL A 213 16.95 -0.48 -7.83
CA VAL A 213 16.72 -1.92 -7.86
C VAL A 213 15.47 -2.26 -7.04
N GLY A 214 14.43 -2.77 -7.71
CA GLY A 214 13.26 -3.34 -7.06
C GLY A 214 13.40 -4.86 -6.84
N ILE A 215 13.16 -5.33 -5.62
CA ILE A 215 13.27 -6.73 -5.22
C ILE A 215 11.94 -7.14 -4.58
N ALA A 216 11.13 -7.90 -5.31
CA ALA A 216 9.75 -8.18 -4.92
C ALA A 216 9.44 -9.69 -4.82
N PRO A 217 9.96 -10.38 -3.80
CA PRO A 217 9.59 -11.77 -3.56
C PRO A 217 8.11 -11.86 -3.18
N ILE A 218 7.48 -12.99 -3.49
CA ILE A 218 6.08 -13.28 -3.07
C ILE A 218 5.96 -13.65 -1.59
N THR A 219 7.06 -13.72 -0.86
CA THR A 219 7.04 -14.15 0.54
C THR A 219 6.52 -13.02 1.44
N PRO A 220 5.62 -13.28 2.42
CA PRO A 220 5.04 -14.57 2.83
C PRO A 220 3.59 -14.82 2.36
N HIS A 221 3.25 -14.48 1.11
CA HIS A 221 1.94 -14.74 0.52
C HIS A 221 1.61 -16.23 0.52
N VAL A 222 0.33 -16.56 0.62
CA VAL A 222 -0.17 -17.93 0.53
C VAL A 222 0.25 -18.60 -0.78
N GLU A 223 0.47 -19.91 -0.75
CA GLU A 223 0.75 -20.65 -1.99
C GLU A 223 -0.55 -20.83 -2.78
N THR A 224 -0.49 -20.56 -4.09
CA THR A 224 -1.59 -20.82 -5.02
C THR A 224 -1.05 -21.39 -6.34
N GLY A 225 -1.86 -22.17 -7.05
CA GLY A 225 -1.48 -22.82 -8.30
C GLY A 225 -1.69 -24.34 -8.19
N LYS A 226 -0.59 -25.11 -8.15
CA LYS A 226 -0.64 -26.58 -7.99
C LYS A 226 -1.26 -27.02 -6.66
N THR A 227 -1.04 -26.21 -5.63
CA THR A 227 -1.57 -26.39 -4.28
C THR A 227 -2.15 -25.06 -3.83
N HIS A 228 -3.09 -25.12 -2.90
CA HIS A 228 -3.54 -23.95 -2.16
C HIS A 228 -3.23 -24.18 -0.69
N GLY A 229 -2.45 -23.29 -0.08
CA GLY A 229 -1.80 -23.62 1.18
C GLY A 229 -1.15 -22.46 1.91
N PRO A 230 -0.64 -22.72 3.14
CA PRO A 230 0.26 -21.78 3.77
C PRO A 230 1.53 -21.61 2.91
N PRO A 231 2.30 -20.54 3.10
CA PRO A 231 3.62 -20.42 2.48
C PRO A 231 4.47 -21.66 2.65
N GLN A 232 5.29 -21.99 1.65
CA GLN A 232 6.29 -23.06 1.80
C GLN A 232 7.61 -22.41 2.17
N PRO A 233 8.17 -22.68 3.37
CA PRO A 233 9.52 -22.25 3.67
C PRO A 233 10.53 -22.90 2.74
N ALA A 234 11.65 -22.22 2.46
CA ALA A 234 12.79 -22.86 1.83
C ALA A 234 13.22 -24.09 2.65
N LYS A 235 13.72 -25.14 1.99
CA LYS A 235 14.12 -26.40 2.65
C LYS A 235 14.99 -26.21 3.89
N LYS A 236 15.88 -25.20 3.87
CA LYS A 236 16.80 -24.85 4.98
C LYS A 236 16.11 -24.23 6.21
N TYR A 237 14.89 -23.71 6.05
CA TYR A 237 14.10 -23.08 7.12
C TYR A 237 12.88 -23.87 7.55
N ASN A 238 12.57 -24.95 6.85
CA ASN A 238 11.43 -25.79 7.17
C ASN A 238 11.50 -26.30 8.62
N ASN A 239 10.44 -26.05 9.39
CA ASN A 239 10.31 -26.43 10.79
C ASN A 239 11.41 -25.87 11.72
N THR A 240 12.02 -24.72 11.37
CA THR A 240 12.97 -24.02 12.26
C THR A 240 12.29 -23.22 13.36
N ARG A 241 10.95 -23.07 13.30
CA ARG A 241 10.15 -22.32 14.27
C ARG A 241 8.90 -23.09 14.73
N PRO A 242 9.03 -24.33 15.23
CA PRO A 242 7.90 -25.21 15.58
C PRO A 242 6.93 -24.65 16.63
N ASN A 243 7.33 -23.59 17.35
CA ASN A 243 6.53 -22.96 18.40
C ASN A 243 6.04 -21.55 18.02
N ALA A 244 6.31 -21.08 16.81
CA ALA A 244 5.81 -19.78 16.36
C ALA A 244 4.28 -19.84 16.27
N LYS A 245 3.63 -18.90 16.94
CA LYS A 245 2.17 -18.77 16.99
C LYS A 245 1.76 -17.33 16.74
N VAL A 246 0.58 -17.15 16.16
CA VAL A 246 -0.06 -15.84 16.04
C VAL A 246 -0.07 -15.21 17.44
N PRO A 247 0.48 -13.99 17.62
CA PRO A 247 0.48 -13.33 18.92
C PRO A 247 -0.93 -13.24 19.49
N PRO A 248 -1.14 -13.52 20.79
CA PRO A 248 -2.44 -13.34 21.42
C PRO A 248 -2.91 -11.89 21.29
N ALA A 249 -4.15 -11.70 20.86
CA ALA A 249 -4.81 -10.40 20.78
C ALA A 249 -6.31 -10.56 21.10
N ASP A 250 -6.95 -9.54 21.65
CA ASP A 250 -8.37 -9.61 22.02
C ASP A 250 -9.30 -9.81 20.81
N ASN A 251 -8.85 -9.45 19.60
CA ASN A 251 -9.54 -9.72 18.35
C ASN A 251 -9.13 -11.04 17.70
N TRP A 252 -8.24 -11.85 18.27
CA TRP A 252 -7.90 -13.17 17.74
C TRP A 252 -8.89 -14.23 18.23
N ASN A 253 -9.74 -14.74 17.33
CA ASN A 253 -10.86 -15.63 17.63
C ASN A 253 -11.73 -15.18 18.85
N PRO A 254 -12.26 -13.95 18.84
CA PRO A 254 -12.90 -13.35 20.01
C PRO A 254 -14.17 -14.10 20.41
N ALA A 255 -14.44 -14.15 21.72
CA ALA A 255 -15.68 -14.71 22.26
C ALA A 255 -16.92 -13.91 21.82
N ASN A 256 -16.81 -12.58 21.74
CA ASN A 256 -17.88 -11.70 21.26
C ASN A 256 -17.71 -11.42 19.75
N ARG A 257 -18.83 -11.17 19.06
CA ARG A 257 -18.83 -10.71 17.66
C ARG A 257 -18.21 -9.31 17.54
N SER A 258 -17.61 -9.03 16.39
CA SER A 258 -16.99 -7.73 16.07
C SER A 258 -17.25 -7.35 14.60
N GLY A 259 -16.82 -6.14 14.21
CA GLY A 259 -17.04 -5.63 12.87
C GLY A 259 -18.51 -5.47 12.52
N VAL A 260 -18.79 -5.50 11.21
CA VAL A 260 -20.15 -5.41 10.64
C VAL A 260 -20.32 -6.45 9.53
N ASN A 261 -21.53 -6.55 8.97
CA ASN A 261 -21.82 -7.36 7.78
C ASN A 261 -21.35 -8.83 7.91
N VAL A 262 -20.50 -9.31 6.99
CA VAL A 262 -19.97 -10.68 7.00
C VAL A 262 -19.22 -10.97 8.30
N VAL A 263 -18.35 -10.07 8.73
CA VAL A 263 -17.51 -10.23 9.92
C VAL A 263 -18.38 -10.43 11.16
N TRP A 264 -19.45 -9.64 11.28
CA TRP A 264 -20.42 -9.77 12.36
C TRP A 264 -21.11 -11.14 12.38
N GLN A 265 -21.27 -11.79 11.21
CA GLN A 265 -21.98 -13.07 11.08
C GLN A 265 -21.10 -14.29 11.39
N LEU A 266 -19.78 -14.14 11.47
CA LEU A 266 -18.84 -15.25 11.64
C LEU A 266 -18.99 -15.96 13.00
N ASP A 267 -19.00 -17.29 12.95
CA ASP A 267 -18.96 -18.14 14.14
C ASP A 267 -17.53 -18.28 14.68
N PRO A 268 -17.36 -18.54 16.00
CA PRO A 268 -16.04 -18.81 16.59
C PRO A 268 -15.30 -19.95 15.87
N LEU A 269 -13.97 -19.84 15.81
CA LEU A 269 -13.10 -20.87 15.27
C LEU A 269 -13.00 -22.03 16.28
N ASN A 270 -13.17 -23.25 15.79
CA ASN A 270 -12.96 -24.49 16.57
C ASN A 270 -11.47 -24.87 16.63
N ASP A 271 -11.14 -25.87 17.45
CA ASP A 271 -9.75 -26.29 17.71
C ASP A 271 -8.99 -26.69 16.43
N ASN A 272 -9.66 -27.36 15.48
CA ASN A 272 -9.04 -27.74 14.21
C ASN A 272 -8.65 -26.51 13.38
N LYS A 273 -9.54 -25.53 13.29
CA LYS A 273 -9.25 -24.26 12.59
C LYS A 273 -8.12 -23.50 13.27
N VAL A 274 -8.17 -23.41 14.60
CA VAL A 274 -7.10 -22.79 15.38
C VAL A 274 -5.75 -23.44 15.07
N LYS A 275 -5.69 -24.78 15.02
CA LYS A 275 -4.47 -25.51 14.65
C LYS A 275 -3.97 -25.14 13.24
N ILE A 276 -4.85 -25.11 12.25
CA ILE A 276 -4.52 -24.73 10.86
C ILE A 276 -3.95 -23.31 10.80
N LEU A 277 -4.59 -22.35 11.47
CA LEU A 277 -4.14 -20.96 11.50
C LEU A 277 -2.77 -20.81 12.16
N GLN A 278 -2.49 -21.59 13.21
CA GLN A 278 -1.19 -21.57 13.87
C GLN A 278 -0.09 -22.19 13.01
N GLU A 279 -0.38 -23.29 12.29
CA GLU A 279 0.55 -23.84 11.29
C GLU A 279 0.82 -22.84 10.16
N HIS A 280 -0.23 -22.16 9.69
CA HIS A 280 -0.11 -21.14 8.66
C HIS A 280 0.83 -20.00 9.10
N TYR A 281 0.66 -19.53 10.33
CA TYR A 281 1.55 -18.51 10.90
C TYR A 281 2.98 -19.02 11.06
N GLN A 282 3.19 -20.22 11.59
CA GLN A 282 4.53 -20.82 11.69
C GLN A 282 5.24 -20.78 10.33
N ARG A 283 4.60 -21.32 9.29
CA ARG A 283 5.19 -21.39 7.95
C ARG A 283 5.47 -20.02 7.35
N ARG A 284 4.62 -19.02 7.59
CA ARG A 284 4.90 -17.62 7.22
C ARG A 284 6.19 -17.11 7.85
N THR A 285 6.37 -17.31 9.16
CA THR A 285 7.58 -16.86 9.87
C THR A 285 8.85 -17.58 9.38
N GLU A 286 8.75 -18.84 9.00
CA GLU A 286 9.88 -19.61 8.46
C GLU A 286 10.22 -19.18 7.02
N ALA A 287 9.21 -18.95 6.18
CA ALA A 287 9.42 -18.49 4.81
C ALA A 287 10.09 -17.09 4.76
N LEU A 288 9.71 -16.19 5.68
CA LEU A 288 10.31 -14.85 5.80
C LEU A 288 11.83 -14.87 6.02
N LEU A 289 12.42 -15.94 6.56
CA LEU A 289 13.86 -16.04 6.73
C LEU A 289 14.63 -15.97 5.40
N SER A 290 14.04 -16.40 4.28
CA SER A 290 14.63 -16.21 2.96
C SER A 290 14.65 -14.74 2.51
N VAL A 291 13.71 -13.91 2.95
CA VAL A 291 13.74 -12.46 2.72
C VAL A 291 14.76 -11.79 3.63
N ASP A 292 14.90 -12.29 4.85
CA ASP A 292 15.92 -11.83 5.81
C ASP A 292 17.35 -12.03 5.24
N ASP A 293 17.60 -13.15 4.56
CA ASP A 293 18.84 -13.41 3.81
C ASP A 293 19.07 -12.41 2.66
N ILE A 294 18.03 -12.04 1.91
CA ILE A 294 18.11 -11.04 0.83
C ILE A 294 18.63 -9.72 1.38
N VAL A 295 18.07 -9.28 2.51
CA VAL A 295 18.42 -8.01 3.14
C VAL A 295 19.89 -7.99 3.55
N GLU A 296 20.38 -9.04 4.21
CA GLU A 296 21.80 -9.14 4.57
C GLU A 296 22.70 -9.10 3.34
N LYS A 297 22.38 -9.86 2.29
CA LYS A 297 23.25 -9.93 1.13
C LYS A 297 23.27 -8.65 0.31
N VAL A 298 22.14 -7.93 0.22
CA VAL A 298 22.08 -6.59 -0.37
C VAL A 298 23.01 -5.63 0.38
N ILE A 299 22.95 -5.63 1.71
CA ILE A 299 23.80 -4.79 2.56
C ILE A 299 25.28 -5.14 2.36
N ASP A 300 25.62 -6.42 2.31
CA ASP A 300 26.99 -6.89 2.07
C ASP A 300 27.53 -6.41 0.72
N ILE A 301 26.76 -6.59 -0.36
CA ILE A 301 27.17 -6.18 -1.71
C ILE A 301 27.45 -4.67 -1.76
N LEU A 302 26.55 -3.86 -1.20
CA LEU A 302 26.69 -2.40 -1.17
C LEU A 302 27.83 -1.94 -0.26
N THR A 303 28.08 -2.63 0.86
CA THR A 303 29.17 -2.35 1.79
C THR A 303 30.52 -2.63 1.13
N ASN A 304 30.68 -3.82 0.54
CA ASN A 304 31.92 -4.23 -0.12
C ASN A 304 32.27 -3.34 -1.33
N ALA A 305 31.26 -2.76 -1.97
CA ALA A 305 31.45 -1.80 -3.06
C ALA A 305 31.60 -0.34 -2.60
N ASN A 306 31.60 -0.06 -1.29
CA ASN A 306 31.61 1.29 -0.71
C ASN A 306 30.47 2.19 -1.22
N LYS A 307 29.32 1.62 -1.57
CA LYS A 307 28.13 2.36 -2.05
C LYS A 307 27.01 2.47 -1.02
N LEU A 308 27.07 1.74 0.09
CA LEU A 308 26.00 1.74 1.11
C LEU A 308 25.68 3.16 1.63
N ASN A 309 26.69 3.98 1.89
CA ASN A 309 26.50 5.35 2.41
C ASN A 309 25.83 6.31 1.42
N ASN A 310 25.76 5.96 0.13
CA ASN A 310 25.05 6.72 -0.92
C ASN A 310 23.77 6.01 -1.37
N THR A 311 23.31 4.98 -0.65
CA THR A 311 22.17 4.16 -1.06
C THR A 311 21.02 4.29 -0.07
N TYR A 312 19.84 4.69 -0.54
CA TYR A 312 18.59 4.51 0.19
C TYR A 312 18.11 3.08 0.03
N ILE A 313 17.72 2.45 1.14
CA ILE A 313 17.09 1.13 1.17
C ILE A 313 15.72 1.30 1.80
N ILE A 314 14.68 1.01 1.02
CA ILE A 314 13.28 1.05 1.42
C ILE A 314 12.81 -0.40 1.58
N TYR A 315 12.14 -0.71 2.67
CA TYR A 315 11.52 -2.01 2.93
C TYR A 315 10.05 -1.82 3.26
N SER A 316 9.17 -2.50 2.54
CA SER A 316 7.73 -2.46 2.79
C SER A 316 7.02 -3.74 2.32
N SER A 317 5.68 -3.75 2.44
CA SER A 317 4.80 -4.78 1.89
C SER A 317 3.65 -4.13 1.11
N ASP A 318 3.11 -4.80 0.09
CA ASP A 318 2.00 -4.27 -0.70
C ASP A 318 0.69 -4.14 0.10
N ASN A 319 0.41 -5.07 1.01
CA ASN A 319 -0.69 -4.99 1.96
C ASN A 319 -0.37 -5.83 3.21
N GLY A 320 -1.18 -5.64 4.25
CA GLY A 320 -1.12 -6.44 5.46
C GLY A 320 -1.75 -7.82 5.28
N PHE A 321 -1.93 -8.52 6.39
CA PHE A 321 -2.52 -9.85 6.41
C PHE A 321 -3.09 -10.16 7.80
N HIS A 322 -4.30 -10.71 7.86
CA HIS A 322 -4.90 -11.21 9.09
C HIS A 322 -4.89 -12.74 9.14
N ILE A 323 -4.77 -13.30 10.34
CA ILE A 323 -4.91 -14.75 10.60
C ILE A 323 -5.70 -14.92 11.89
N GLY A 324 -6.99 -15.28 11.81
CA GLY A 324 -7.85 -15.50 12.98
C GLY A 324 -8.43 -14.24 13.62
N HIS A 325 -7.94 -13.06 13.22
CA HIS A 325 -8.40 -11.78 13.74
C HIS A 325 -9.86 -11.56 13.28
N HIS A 326 -10.72 -11.09 14.17
CA HIS A 326 -12.17 -10.98 13.97
C HIS A 326 -12.85 -12.29 13.53
N ARG A 327 -12.26 -13.45 13.89
CA ARG A 327 -12.67 -14.81 13.44
C ARG A 327 -12.47 -15.07 11.95
N LEU A 328 -11.75 -14.21 11.25
CA LEU A 328 -11.43 -14.38 9.84
C LEU A 328 -10.39 -15.49 9.64
N GLY A 329 -10.42 -16.13 8.47
CA GLY A 329 -9.36 -17.04 8.02
C GLY A 329 -8.04 -16.30 7.72
N PRO A 330 -7.03 -16.94 7.12
CA PRO A 330 -5.87 -16.23 6.63
C PRO A 330 -6.27 -15.39 5.40
N GLY A 331 -6.01 -14.08 5.40
CA GLY A 331 -6.42 -13.23 4.28
C GLY A 331 -6.11 -11.75 4.40
N LYS A 332 -6.77 -10.98 3.54
CA LYS A 332 -6.73 -9.51 3.43
C LYS A 332 -8.10 -8.99 2.96
N LYS A 333 -8.18 -7.74 2.51
CA LYS A 333 -9.34 -7.04 1.89
C LYS A 333 -10.25 -6.28 2.87
N TYR A 334 -9.94 -6.18 4.15
CA TYR A 334 -10.72 -5.40 5.12
C TYR A 334 -10.04 -4.08 5.47
N ALA A 335 -10.81 -3.17 6.07
CA ALA A 335 -10.28 -1.89 6.55
C ALA A 335 -9.55 -2.03 7.90
N PHE A 336 -9.50 -3.22 8.48
CA PHE A 336 -8.82 -3.49 9.76
C PHE A 336 -7.31 -3.27 9.65
N GLU A 337 -6.69 -2.85 10.75
CA GLU A 337 -5.26 -2.53 10.86
C GLU A 337 -4.37 -3.68 10.41
N GLU A 338 -4.77 -4.93 10.64
CA GLU A 338 -4.03 -6.11 10.19
C GLU A 338 -3.85 -6.13 8.66
N ASP A 339 -4.81 -5.59 7.90
CA ASP A 339 -4.83 -5.62 6.43
C ASP A 339 -4.25 -4.36 5.80
N ILE A 340 -4.43 -3.21 6.44
CA ILE A 340 -4.06 -1.91 5.85
C ILE A 340 -2.75 -1.36 6.39
N ASN A 341 -2.33 -1.69 7.62
CA ASN A 341 -1.09 -1.19 8.18
C ASN A 341 0.06 -2.14 7.86
N VAL A 342 1.07 -1.62 7.18
CA VAL A 342 2.18 -2.42 6.66
C VAL A 342 3.52 -1.88 7.15
N PRO A 343 4.56 -2.73 7.22
CA PRO A 343 5.90 -2.26 7.49
C PRO A 343 6.33 -1.16 6.51
N LEU A 344 6.95 -0.10 7.02
CA LEU A 344 7.76 0.81 6.21
C LEU A 344 9.02 1.19 6.99
N ILE A 345 10.17 0.80 6.44
CA ILE A 345 11.48 1.11 7.00
C ILE A 345 12.30 1.78 5.90
N VAL A 346 12.94 2.90 6.23
CA VAL A 346 13.87 3.59 5.34
C VAL A 346 15.23 3.68 6.02
N ARG A 347 16.27 3.21 5.34
CA ARG A 347 17.68 3.37 5.71
C ARG A 347 18.39 4.16 4.61
N GLY A 348 19.36 5.01 4.94
CA GLY A 348 20.19 5.65 3.92
C GLY A 348 20.81 6.98 4.35
N PRO A 349 21.31 7.78 3.38
CA PRO A 349 21.91 9.09 3.65
C PRO A 349 20.95 10.02 4.42
N ASN A 350 21.45 10.62 5.51
CA ASN A 350 20.71 11.57 6.36
C ASN A 350 19.42 11.04 7.01
N VAL A 351 19.19 9.72 6.97
CA VAL A 351 18.05 9.09 7.65
C VAL A 351 18.43 8.83 9.11
N PRO A 352 17.62 9.28 10.09
CA PRO A 352 17.86 8.96 11.49
C PRO A 352 17.90 7.44 11.71
N GLN A 353 18.88 6.97 12.46
CA GLN A 353 19.01 5.56 12.82
C GLN A 353 18.22 5.26 14.09
N ASN A 354 17.66 4.05 14.17
CA ASN A 354 16.89 3.56 15.31
C ASN A 354 15.75 4.52 15.72
N LYS A 355 15.18 5.25 14.75
CA LYS A 355 14.04 6.15 14.99
C LYS A 355 12.74 5.43 14.62
N LYS A 356 11.70 5.66 15.41
CA LYS A 356 10.31 5.38 15.02
C LYS A 356 9.58 6.70 14.94
N THR A 357 8.75 6.87 13.92
CA THR A 357 7.87 8.03 13.76
C THR A 357 6.46 7.56 13.49
N ASP A 358 5.50 8.33 14.00
CA ASP A 358 4.07 8.09 13.91
C ASP A 358 3.38 8.97 12.87
N ILE A 359 4.16 9.67 12.03
CA ILE A 359 3.65 10.40 10.86
C ILE A 359 2.83 9.44 9.98
N VAL A 360 1.62 9.85 9.65
CA VAL A 360 0.75 9.08 8.75
C VAL A 360 1.28 9.18 7.33
N THR A 361 1.47 8.02 6.70
CA THR A 361 1.96 7.89 5.33
C THR A 361 1.20 6.77 4.63
N ALA A 362 1.24 6.74 3.30
CA ALA A 362 0.56 5.73 2.52
C ALA A 362 1.34 5.33 1.26
N HIS A 363 0.98 4.22 0.61
CA HIS A 363 1.65 3.76 -0.62
C HIS A 363 1.73 4.81 -1.73
N VAL A 364 0.71 5.67 -1.84
CA VAL A 364 0.70 6.78 -2.80
C VAL A 364 1.83 7.79 -2.58
N ASP A 365 2.44 7.82 -1.39
CA ASP A 365 3.56 8.69 -1.06
C ASP A 365 4.92 8.13 -1.53
N LEU A 366 5.03 6.83 -1.85
CA LEU A 366 6.31 6.18 -2.15
C LEU A 366 6.93 6.65 -3.47
N SER A 367 6.16 6.72 -4.55
CA SER A 367 6.63 7.27 -5.83
C SER A 367 7.10 8.73 -5.70
N PRO A 368 6.30 9.67 -5.15
CA PRO A 368 6.75 11.03 -4.82
C PRO A 368 8.05 11.07 -4.01
N THR A 369 8.17 10.19 -3.01
CA THR A 369 9.34 10.09 -2.14
C THR A 369 10.60 9.66 -2.90
N ILE A 370 10.50 8.61 -3.71
CA ILE A 370 11.62 8.09 -4.50
C ILE A 370 12.07 9.13 -5.55
N LEU A 371 11.13 9.85 -6.19
CA LEU A 371 11.47 10.95 -7.07
C LEU A 371 12.17 12.11 -6.34
N LYS A 372 11.74 12.45 -5.11
CA LYS A 372 12.41 13.45 -4.28
C LYS A 372 13.84 13.03 -3.94
N MET A 373 14.06 11.76 -3.57
CA MET A 373 15.41 11.20 -3.33
C MET A 373 16.30 11.30 -4.57
N ALA A 374 15.72 11.03 -5.75
CA ALA A 374 16.42 11.07 -7.03
C ALA A 374 16.68 12.50 -7.57
N GLY A 375 16.21 13.54 -6.87
CA GLY A 375 16.28 14.92 -7.35
C GLY A 375 15.41 15.20 -8.56
N VAL A 376 14.36 14.41 -8.78
CA VAL A 376 13.41 14.55 -9.88
C VAL A 376 12.25 15.46 -9.45
N PRO A 377 11.83 16.44 -10.28
CA PRO A 377 10.69 17.28 -9.97
C PRO A 377 9.42 16.47 -9.65
N GLN A 378 8.68 16.94 -8.64
CA GLN A 378 7.40 16.34 -8.29
C GLN A 378 6.36 16.60 -9.38
N ARG A 379 5.40 15.69 -9.49
CA ARG A 379 4.31 15.80 -10.45
C ARG A 379 3.05 16.34 -9.76
N ALA A 380 2.29 17.16 -10.48
CA ALA A 380 1.06 17.77 -9.97
C ALA A 380 -0.12 16.79 -9.89
N ASP A 381 -0.03 15.67 -10.63
CA ASP A 381 -1.05 14.62 -10.66
C ASP A 381 -0.88 13.57 -9.57
N PHE A 382 0.14 13.66 -8.71
CA PHE A 382 0.28 12.74 -7.58
C PHE A 382 -0.76 12.99 -6.49
N ASP A 383 -1.37 11.90 -6.03
CA ASP A 383 -2.32 11.93 -4.91
C ASP A 383 -1.59 11.95 -3.56
N GLY A 384 -0.42 11.30 -3.49
CA GLY A 384 0.46 11.33 -2.34
C GLY A 384 1.45 12.49 -2.36
N ARG A 385 2.24 12.59 -1.29
CA ARG A 385 3.31 13.59 -1.12
C ARG A 385 4.58 12.95 -0.54
N PRO A 386 5.77 13.52 -0.79
CA PRO A 386 6.99 12.94 -0.27
C PRO A 386 6.96 12.76 1.26
N ILE A 387 7.30 11.54 1.69
CA ILE A 387 7.52 11.18 3.09
C ILE A 387 8.72 12.01 3.61
N PRO A 388 8.64 12.57 4.82
CA PRO A 388 9.78 13.23 5.44
C PRO A 388 10.82 12.19 5.87
N ILE A 389 12.00 12.21 5.26
CA ILE A 389 13.03 11.17 5.46
C ILE A 389 14.21 11.64 6.33
N THR A 390 14.55 12.93 6.28
CA THR A 390 15.68 13.48 7.04
C THR A 390 15.26 13.85 8.46
N ALA A 391 16.23 13.96 9.38
CA ALA A 391 15.96 14.41 10.75
C ALA A 391 15.17 15.73 10.81
N GLY A 392 15.56 16.71 9.98
CA GLY A 392 14.90 18.02 9.90
C GLY A 392 13.49 17.93 9.31
N ASP A 393 13.31 17.20 8.21
CA ASP A 393 12.00 17.00 7.57
C ASP A 393 11.03 16.32 8.55
N ILE A 394 11.51 15.29 9.27
CA ILE A 394 10.69 14.54 10.24
C ILE A 394 10.29 15.46 11.40
N GLN A 395 11.25 16.19 11.99
CA GLN A 395 10.97 17.11 13.09
C GLN A 395 9.97 18.21 12.67
N GLN A 396 10.13 18.76 11.46
CA GLN A 396 9.21 19.74 10.91
C GLN A 396 7.80 19.13 10.76
N ARG A 397 7.71 17.90 10.24
CA ARG A 397 6.41 17.25 10.01
C ARG A 397 5.68 16.93 11.30
N GLU A 398 6.36 16.35 12.28
CA GLU A 398 5.86 16.05 13.64
C GLU A 398 5.36 17.34 14.35
N GLY A 399 5.93 18.49 14.00
CA GLY A 399 5.49 19.81 14.46
C GLY A 399 4.27 20.41 13.73
N SER A 400 3.94 19.94 12.52
CA SER A 400 3.04 20.64 11.60
C SER A 400 1.56 20.22 11.63
N ASP A 401 1.18 19.23 12.45
CA ASP A 401 -0.19 18.71 12.67
C ASP A 401 -1.02 18.42 11.39
N GLY A 402 -0.42 18.34 10.19
CA GLY A 402 -1.15 18.26 8.90
C GLY A 402 -1.06 16.92 8.16
N ASP A 403 -0.36 15.93 8.71
CA ASP A 403 -0.16 14.57 8.17
C ASP A 403 -0.85 13.55 9.04
N GLU A 404 -2.17 13.66 9.08
CA GLU A 404 -2.97 12.87 10.01
C GLU A 404 -3.84 11.83 9.34
N TYR A 405 -3.92 11.76 8.00
CA TYR A 405 -4.93 10.93 7.35
C TYR A 405 -4.34 9.97 6.32
N SER A 406 -5.04 8.86 6.12
CA SER A 406 -4.92 7.99 4.96
C SER A 406 -6.32 7.59 4.50
N GLY A 407 -6.61 7.84 3.22
CA GLY A 407 -7.81 7.34 2.56
C GLY A 407 -7.62 5.88 2.19
N VAL A 408 -8.55 5.02 2.60
CA VAL A 408 -8.53 3.58 2.34
C VAL A 408 -9.81 3.19 1.61
N GLU A 409 -9.69 2.38 0.58
CA GLU A 409 -10.79 1.98 -0.27
C GLU A 409 -10.66 0.54 -0.74
N PHE A 410 -11.81 -0.10 -0.91
CA PHE A 410 -11.91 -1.42 -1.49
C PHE A 410 -13.11 -1.49 -2.43
N TRP A 411 -12.90 -2.10 -3.58
CA TRP A 411 -13.77 -1.98 -4.75
C TRP A 411 -14.34 -3.32 -5.25
N GLU A 412 -13.99 -4.42 -4.57
CA GLU A 412 -14.37 -5.77 -4.98
C GLU A 412 -15.18 -6.47 -3.87
N GLY A 413 -15.77 -7.60 -4.20
CA GLY A 413 -16.23 -8.55 -3.21
C GLY A 413 -15.05 -9.12 -2.42
N ALA A 414 -15.27 -9.41 -1.14
CA ALA A 414 -14.44 -10.37 -0.46
C ALA A 414 -15.06 -11.75 -0.73
N SER A 415 -14.55 -12.44 -1.75
CA SER A 415 -14.70 -13.89 -1.83
C SER A 415 -13.86 -14.49 -0.72
N TYR A 416 -14.50 -15.23 0.18
CA TYR A 416 -13.82 -16.02 1.19
C TYR A 416 -14.28 -17.48 1.05
N SER A 417 -13.33 -18.40 1.07
CA SER A 417 -13.55 -19.82 1.30
C SER A 417 -12.63 -20.25 2.42
N PHE A 418 -13.20 -20.36 3.62
CA PHE A 418 -12.56 -21.02 4.74
C PHE A 418 -13.63 -21.81 5.48
N ASN A 419 -13.52 -23.14 5.46
CA ASN A 419 -14.42 -24.07 6.16
C ASN A 419 -15.90 -24.02 5.70
N GLY A 420 -16.21 -24.36 4.43
CA GLY A 420 -17.60 -24.53 3.96
C GLY A 420 -18.49 -23.27 4.00
N LEU A 421 -18.03 -22.18 4.59
CA LEU A 421 -18.62 -20.86 4.50
C LEU A 421 -18.27 -20.31 3.11
N LYS A 422 -19.15 -20.59 2.16
CA LYS A 422 -19.13 -19.95 0.85
C LYS A 422 -19.86 -18.63 0.96
N GLY A 423 -19.15 -17.53 0.69
CA GLY A 423 -19.77 -16.23 0.54
C GLY A 423 -18.96 -15.36 -0.40
N THR A 424 -19.51 -15.06 -1.56
CA THR A 424 -19.25 -13.77 -2.18
C THR A 424 -20.21 -12.80 -1.52
N ARG A 425 -19.67 -11.87 -0.73
CA ARG A 425 -20.45 -10.71 -0.32
C ARG A 425 -19.67 -9.45 -0.59
N VAL A 426 -20.44 -8.43 -0.94
CA VAL A 426 -20.00 -7.05 -1.09
C VAL A 426 -19.17 -6.66 0.13
N ASN A 427 -17.86 -6.54 -0.06
CA ASN A 427 -16.93 -6.04 0.96
C ASN A 427 -16.31 -4.71 0.53
N SER A 428 -16.94 -4.07 -0.43
CA SER A 428 -16.53 -2.77 -0.93
C SER A 428 -16.82 -1.72 0.15
N TYR A 429 -15.87 -0.84 0.40
CA TYR A 429 -15.97 0.19 1.44
C TYR A 429 -15.15 1.43 1.09
N LYS A 430 -15.50 2.51 1.79
CA LYS A 430 -14.66 3.71 1.93
C LYS A 430 -14.32 3.88 3.40
N SER A 431 -13.04 4.05 3.68
CA SER A 431 -12.50 4.13 5.03
C SER A 431 -11.47 5.26 5.14
N LEU A 432 -11.31 5.74 6.36
CA LEU A 432 -10.40 6.80 6.75
C LEU A 432 -9.65 6.32 8.00
N ARG A 433 -8.32 6.35 7.92
CA ARG A 433 -7.45 6.35 9.11
C ARG A 433 -7.04 7.78 9.40
N LEU A 434 -7.34 8.25 10.60
CA LEU A 434 -7.14 9.63 11.04
C LEU A 434 -6.44 9.66 12.41
N ALA A 435 -5.22 10.17 12.47
CA ALA A 435 -4.30 10.05 13.57
C ALA A 435 -3.51 11.34 13.77
N GLY A 436 -3.71 11.98 14.90
CA GLY A 436 -3.04 13.23 15.25
C GLY A 436 -2.85 13.37 16.76
N LYS A 437 -2.43 14.55 17.21
CA LYS A 437 -2.18 14.79 18.64
C LYS A 437 -3.49 14.67 19.44
N GLY A 438 -3.65 13.57 20.18
CA GLY A 438 -4.78 13.32 21.07
C GLY A 438 -5.95 12.53 20.47
N TYR A 439 -5.86 12.09 19.21
CA TYR A 439 -6.86 11.22 18.60
C TYR A 439 -6.22 10.23 17.63
N ASP A 440 -6.83 9.05 17.55
CA ASP A 440 -6.52 8.04 16.56
C ASP A 440 -7.80 7.28 16.24
N ILE A 441 -8.27 7.40 15.00
CA ILE A 441 -9.64 7.10 14.59
C ILE A 441 -9.62 6.29 13.31
N MET A 442 -10.30 5.15 13.32
CA MET A 442 -10.74 4.53 12.09
C MET A 442 -12.23 4.79 11.90
N TYR A 443 -12.60 5.25 10.72
CA TYR A 443 -13.99 5.41 10.30
C TYR A 443 -14.20 4.74 8.94
N ALA A 444 -15.21 3.89 8.81
CA ALA A 444 -15.52 3.23 7.55
C ALA A 444 -17.03 3.19 7.27
N VAL A 445 -17.37 3.30 5.99
CA VAL A 445 -18.70 3.08 5.42
C VAL A 445 -18.62 1.89 4.48
N GLN A 446 -19.37 0.85 4.79
CA GLN A 446 -19.44 -0.39 4.02
C GLN A 446 -20.60 -0.32 3.03
N CYS A 447 -20.39 -0.80 1.80
CA CYS A 447 -21.43 -0.81 0.79
C CYS A 447 -22.64 -1.63 1.24
N HIS A 448 -22.41 -2.83 1.78
CA HIS A 448 -23.49 -3.66 2.27
C HIS A 448 -24.24 -2.97 3.43
N ASN A 449 -25.51 -2.66 3.17
CA ASN A 449 -26.45 -1.99 4.07
C ASN A 449 -26.02 -0.61 4.60
N ASN A 450 -25.02 0.04 3.99
CA ASN A 450 -24.44 1.27 4.54
C ASN A 450 -24.03 1.10 6.01
N SER A 451 -23.49 -0.06 6.36
CA SER A 451 -23.01 -0.31 7.73
C SER A 451 -21.78 0.54 8.02
N HIS A 452 -21.68 1.02 9.25
CA HIS A 452 -20.63 1.94 9.67
C HIS A 452 -19.76 1.34 10.77
N GLU A 453 -18.49 1.72 10.73
CA GLU A 453 -17.51 1.37 11.74
C GLU A 453 -16.82 2.64 12.23
N LEU A 454 -16.72 2.81 13.55
CA LEU A 454 -16.00 3.91 14.19
C LEU A 454 -15.22 3.35 15.38
N TYR A 455 -13.89 3.38 15.31
CA TYR A 455 -13.01 2.85 16.36
C TYR A 455 -12.10 3.94 16.92
N ASN A 456 -11.90 3.92 18.23
CA ASN A 456 -10.87 4.70 18.90
C ASN A 456 -9.59 3.86 19.01
N MET A 457 -8.67 4.06 18.08
CA MET A 457 -7.48 3.22 17.94
C MET A 457 -6.46 3.42 19.07
N ASN A 458 -6.57 4.51 19.86
CA ASN A 458 -5.77 4.69 21.07
C ASN A 458 -6.23 3.77 22.22
N GLN A 459 -7.51 3.41 22.26
CA GLN A 459 -8.10 2.58 23.33
C GLN A 459 -8.42 1.16 22.86
N ASP A 460 -8.67 0.99 21.58
CA ASP A 460 -9.08 -0.24 20.93
C ASP A 460 -8.30 -0.41 19.60
N PRO A 461 -6.96 -0.59 19.67
CA PRO A 461 -6.12 -0.75 18.49
C PRO A 461 -6.42 -2.03 17.69
N VAL A 462 -7.17 -2.95 18.29
CA VAL A 462 -7.60 -4.26 17.74
C VAL A 462 -9.06 -4.25 17.29
N GLN A 463 -9.74 -3.10 17.35
CA GLN A 463 -11.00 -2.82 16.66
C GLN A 463 -12.18 -3.71 17.06
N MET A 464 -12.31 -4.00 18.35
CA MET A 464 -13.38 -4.82 18.91
C MET A 464 -14.60 -4.02 19.35
N ARG A 465 -14.48 -2.70 19.51
CA ARG A 465 -15.50 -1.81 20.09
C ARG A 465 -15.93 -0.76 19.08
N ASN A 466 -16.89 -1.12 18.22
CA ASN A 466 -17.48 -0.17 17.27
C ASN A 466 -18.35 0.87 18.00
N LEU A 467 -17.89 2.10 18.06
CA LEU A 467 -18.51 3.23 18.74
C LEU A 467 -19.57 3.95 17.90
N HIS A 468 -19.82 3.51 16.66
CA HIS A 468 -20.83 4.14 15.82
C HIS A 468 -22.25 3.93 16.41
N PRO A 469 -23.15 4.95 16.40
CA PRO A 469 -24.51 4.80 16.94
C PRO A 469 -25.34 3.67 16.31
N THR A 470 -25.03 3.31 15.07
CA THR A 470 -25.70 2.22 14.33
C THR A 470 -24.95 0.89 14.39
N ALA A 471 -23.94 0.77 15.25
CA ALA A 471 -23.16 -0.45 15.37
C ALA A 471 -24.06 -1.64 15.75
N PRO A 472 -23.86 -2.82 15.12
CA PRO A 472 -24.62 -4.01 15.46
C PRO A 472 -24.30 -4.46 16.89
N HIS A 473 -25.26 -5.14 17.50
CA HIS A 473 -25.13 -5.68 18.85
C HIS A 473 -25.94 -6.98 18.94
N GLU A 474 -25.56 -7.85 19.88
CA GLU A 474 -26.27 -9.10 20.10
C GLU A 474 -27.66 -8.84 20.70
N PRO A 475 -28.65 -9.73 20.45
CA PRO A 475 -29.98 -9.60 21.03
C PRO A 475 -29.94 -9.41 22.55
N GLY A 476 -30.66 -8.39 23.04
CA GLY A 476 -30.72 -8.07 24.48
C GLY A 476 -29.53 -7.28 25.02
N LYS A 477 -28.50 -7.01 24.20
CA LYS A 477 -27.40 -6.09 24.54
C LYS A 477 -27.64 -4.72 23.93
N LYS A 478 -26.83 -3.74 24.31
CA LYS A 478 -26.73 -2.43 23.65
C LYS A 478 -25.35 -2.33 23.00
N ASN A 479 -25.25 -1.60 21.89
CA ASN A 479 -23.94 -1.25 21.34
C ASN A 479 -23.20 -0.29 22.30
N PRO A 480 -21.87 -0.12 22.15
CA PRO A 480 -21.08 0.77 23.01
C PRO A 480 -21.68 2.17 23.15
N TYR A 481 -22.11 2.78 22.04
CA TYR A 481 -22.73 4.10 22.05
C TYR A 481 -24.00 4.16 22.91
N ASP A 482 -24.93 3.23 22.72
CA ASP A 482 -26.20 3.15 23.46
C ASP A 482 -26.01 2.73 24.93
N SER A 483 -24.86 2.17 25.26
CA SER A 483 -24.45 1.82 26.63
C SER A 483 -23.86 3.00 27.42
N GLY A 484 -23.57 4.12 26.77
CA GLY A 484 -23.13 5.36 27.43
C GLY A 484 -21.81 5.95 26.91
N GLU A 485 -21.10 5.25 26.02
CA GLU A 485 -19.88 5.76 25.39
C GLU A 485 -20.25 6.78 24.31
N LYS A 486 -20.51 8.03 24.72
CA LYS A 486 -20.98 9.11 23.85
C LYS A 486 -19.85 9.97 23.28
N GLN A 487 -18.60 9.73 23.67
CA GLN A 487 -17.46 10.54 23.27
C GLN A 487 -16.30 9.71 22.72
N LEU A 488 -15.58 10.29 21.77
CA LEU A 488 -14.32 9.78 21.23
C LEU A 488 -13.32 10.95 21.18
N ALA A 489 -12.12 10.76 21.74
CA ALA A 489 -11.09 11.80 21.83
C ALA A 489 -11.58 13.13 22.45
N GLY A 490 -12.49 13.05 23.42
CA GLY A 490 -13.08 14.22 24.08
C GLY A 490 -14.18 14.92 23.27
N TYR A 491 -14.55 14.40 22.10
CA TYR A 491 -15.61 14.95 21.25
C TYR A 491 -16.87 14.09 21.29
N ASP A 492 -18.04 14.74 21.26
CA ASP A 492 -19.32 14.07 21.05
C ASP A 492 -19.30 13.29 19.72
N ILE A 493 -19.70 12.01 19.76
CA ILE A 493 -19.59 11.09 18.61
C ILE A 493 -20.41 11.56 17.40
N PRO A 494 -21.70 11.91 17.52
CA PRO A 494 -22.46 12.48 16.39
C PRO A 494 -21.79 13.71 15.76
N ARG A 495 -21.25 14.62 16.58
CA ARG A 495 -20.53 15.80 16.09
C ARG A 495 -19.25 15.41 15.35
N LEU A 496 -18.48 14.47 15.89
CA LEU A 496 -17.25 13.95 15.28
C LEU A 496 -17.54 13.25 13.95
N ILE A 497 -18.58 12.41 13.89
CA ILE A 497 -18.97 11.67 12.68
C ILE A 497 -19.14 12.63 11.50
N GLN A 498 -19.81 13.78 11.69
CA GLN A 498 -19.97 14.79 10.64
C GLN A 498 -18.64 15.29 10.04
N ARG A 499 -17.54 15.31 10.80
CA ARG A 499 -16.23 15.80 10.32
C ARG A 499 -15.48 14.72 9.59
N VAL A 500 -15.43 13.52 10.17
CA VAL A 500 -14.71 12.39 9.57
C VAL A 500 -15.40 11.92 8.29
N ASP A 501 -16.72 12.02 8.23
CA ASP A 501 -17.52 11.74 7.05
C ASP A 501 -17.36 12.83 5.97
N ALA A 502 -17.31 14.11 6.34
CA ALA A 502 -16.98 15.18 5.40
C ALA A 502 -15.55 15.05 4.84
N LEU A 503 -14.58 14.64 5.66
CA LEU A 503 -13.22 14.35 5.20
C LEU A 503 -13.20 13.12 4.28
N LEU A 504 -13.92 12.06 4.65
CA LEU A 504 -14.06 10.86 3.82
C LEU A 504 -14.70 11.20 2.47
N MET A 505 -15.68 12.11 2.44
CA MET A 505 -16.33 12.59 1.21
C MET A 505 -15.31 13.18 0.22
N VAL A 506 -14.33 13.94 0.70
CA VAL A 506 -13.22 14.41 -0.15
C VAL A 506 -12.39 13.22 -0.62
N LEU A 507 -11.89 12.42 0.33
CA LEU A 507 -10.90 11.37 0.07
C LEU A 507 -11.41 10.22 -0.81
N LYS A 508 -12.71 9.92 -0.79
CA LYS A 508 -13.29 8.83 -1.61
C LYS A 508 -13.22 9.09 -3.12
N SER A 509 -12.98 10.33 -3.52
CA SER A 509 -13.03 10.81 -4.92
C SER A 509 -12.03 11.92 -5.21
N CYS A 510 -11.00 12.06 -4.38
CA CYS A 510 -10.01 13.11 -4.53
C CYS A 510 -9.13 12.86 -5.77
N GLN A 511 -8.46 13.88 -6.25
CA GLN A 511 -7.40 13.79 -7.24
C GLN A 511 -6.32 14.84 -6.96
N GLY A 512 -5.05 14.42 -7.03
CA GLY A 512 -3.89 15.30 -6.89
C GLY A 512 -3.87 16.02 -5.55
N ASN A 513 -3.83 17.35 -5.58
CA ASN A 513 -3.79 18.19 -4.37
C ASN A 513 -4.96 17.97 -3.42
N SER A 514 -6.14 17.59 -3.92
CA SER A 514 -7.28 17.30 -3.05
C SER A 514 -7.09 16.03 -2.22
N CYS A 515 -6.27 15.07 -2.70
CA CYS A 515 -5.86 13.89 -1.93
C CYS A 515 -4.78 14.22 -0.90
N SER A 516 -3.80 15.06 -1.27
CA SER A 516 -2.66 15.40 -0.39
C SER A 516 -2.93 16.57 0.57
N LYS A 517 -4.05 17.28 0.42
CA LYS A 517 -4.51 18.40 1.25
C LYS A 517 -6.04 18.49 1.37
N PRO A 518 -6.74 17.43 1.82
CA PRO A 518 -8.20 17.36 1.82
C PRO A 518 -8.85 18.39 2.76
N TRP A 519 -8.18 18.82 3.83
CA TRP A 519 -8.67 19.91 4.68
C TRP A 519 -8.69 21.26 3.97
N GLN A 520 -7.74 21.49 3.05
CA GLN A 520 -7.72 22.72 2.24
C GLN A 520 -8.88 22.73 1.24
N GLU A 521 -9.30 21.56 0.73
CA GLU A 521 -10.50 21.45 -0.10
C GLU A 521 -11.76 21.80 0.68
N LEU A 522 -11.89 21.27 1.89
CA LEU A 522 -13.00 21.63 2.77
C LEU A 522 -12.91 23.10 3.19
N HIS A 523 -11.72 23.64 3.44
CA HIS A 523 -11.50 25.00 3.94
C HIS A 523 -10.42 25.75 3.12
N PRO A 524 -10.78 26.31 1.96
CA PRO A 524 -9.82 26.94 1.03
C PRO A 524 -9.00 28.09 1.62
N ASN A 525 -9.52 28.74 2.66
CA ASN A 525 -8.85 29.85 3.35
C ASN A 525 -7.77 29.37 4.35
N GLY A 526 -7.56 28.06 4.50
CA GLY A 526 -6.50 27.49 5.35
C GLY A 526 -6.76 27.58 6.87
N GLN A 527 -8.00 27.85 7.27
CA GLN A 527 -8.40 27.95 8.69
C GLN A 527 -8.43 26.60 9.41
N VAL A 528 -8.57 25.50 8.66
CA VAL A 528 -8.60 24.14 9.18
C VAL A 528 -7.47 23.36 8.53
N LYS A 529 -6.56 22.82 9.35
CA LYS A 529 -5.43 22.01 8.90
C LYS A 529 -5.53 20.55 9.33
N ASN A 530 -6.37 20.29 10.34
CA ASN A 530 -6.55 18.97 10.95
C ASN A 530 -7.92 18.83 11.60
N LEU A 531 -8.20 17.65 12.15
CA LEU A 531 -9.43 17.37 12.87
C LEU A 531 -9.65 18.33 14.05
N ARG A 532 -8.61 18.66 14.82
CA ARG A 532 -8.76 19.55 15.99
C ARG A 532 -9.32 20.91 15.58
N ASP A 533 -8.78 21.50 14.52
CA ASP A 533 -9.30 22.75 13.95
C ASP A 533 -10.73 22.57 13.42
N ALA A 534 -11.02 21.43 12.77
CA ALA A 534 -12.36 21.10 12.25
C ALA A 534 -13.42 20.92 13.36
N MET A 535 -13.00 20.68 14.60
CA MET A 535 -13.87 20.57 15.76
C MET A 535 -14.16 21.93 16.43
N ASP A 536 -13.67 23.05 15.90
CA ASP A 536 -14.13 24.38 16.31
C ASP A 536 -15.63 24.56 15.97
N SER A 537 -16.41 25.09 16.91
CA SER A 537 -17.86 25.25 16.78
C SER A 537 -18.28 26.22 15.69
N ASN A 538 -17.40 27.13 15.27
CA ASN A 538 -17.65 28.03 14.15
C ASN A 538 -17.89 27.28 12.83
N PHE A 539 -17.46 26.03 12.72
CA PHE A 539 -17.66 25.19 11.54
C PHE A 539 -18.85 24.23 11.65
N ASP A 540 -19.60 24.21 12.76
CA ASP A 540 -20.70 23.25 12.98
C ASP A 540 -21.75 23.28 11.86
N GLU A 541 -22.24 24.46 11.48
CA GLU A 541 -23.25 24.60 10.43
C GLU A 541 -22.73 24.17 9.05
N LYS A 542 -21.43 24.38 8.79
CA LYS A 542 -20.82 23.93 7.53
C LYS A 542 -20.86 22.41 7.42
N TYR A 543 -20.40 21.70 8.45
CA TYR A 543 -20.34 20.23 8.42
C TYR A 543 -21.72 19.58 8.43
N LYS A 544 -22.73 20.18 9.10
CA LYS A 544 -24.12 19.70 9.04
C LYS A 544 -24.71 19.70 7.64
N ASN A 545 -24.25 20.59 6.76
CA ASN A 545 -24.75 20.73 5.39
C ASN A 545 -24.00 19.86 4.37
N ILE A 546 -22.91 19.21 4.77
CA ILE A 546 -22.20 18.25 3.92
C ILE A 546 -22.94 16.92 3.98
N LYS A 547 -23.34 16.40 2.82
CA LYS A 547 -23.99 15.07 2.75
C LYS A 547 -23.01 13.98 3.17
N SER A 548 -23.55 12.94 3.80
CA SER A 548 -22.77 11.78 4.19
C SER A 548 -22.47 10.81 3.07
N VAL A 549 -21.33 10.13 3.20
CA VAL A 549 -20.92 9.06 2.31
C VAL A 549 -21.89 7.89 2.45
N LYS A 550 -22.41 7.41 1.33
CA LYS A 550 -23.33 6.27 1.28
C LYS A 550 -23.26 5.58 -0.06
N PHE A 551 -23.55 4.29 -0.07
CA PHE A 551 -23.73 3.50 -1.27
C PHE A 551 -25.23 3.36 -1.57
N ASN A 552 -25.64 3.79 -2.76
CA ASN A 552 -27.02 3.65 -3.25
C ASN A 552 -27.29 2.23 -3.76
N LYS A 553 -26.26 1.53 -4.24
CA LYS A 553 -26.34 0.16 -4.75
C LYS A 553 -24.99 -0.53 -4.61
N CYS A 554 -25.03 -1.85 -4.45
CA CYS A 554 -23.86 -2.71 -4.47
C CYS A 554 -24.11 -3.87 -5.42
N TYR A 555 -23.13 -4.26 -6.23
CA TYR A 555 -23.28 -5.43 -7.10
C TYR A 555 -22.99 -6.72 -6.34
N LYS A 556 -23.59 -7.83 -6.77
CA LYS A 556 -23.48 -9.13 -6.09
C LYS A 556 -22.07 -9.72 -6.16
N ASP A 557 -21.29 -9.38 -7.17
CA ASP A 557 -19.86 -9.70 -7.29
C ASP A 557 -18.97 -8.78 -6.43
N GLY A 558 -19.59 -7.82 -5.73
CA GLY A 558 -18.93 -6.82 -4.90
C GLY A 558 -18.15 -5.77 -5.69
N THR A 559 -18.29 -5.72 -7.02
CA THR A 559 -17.84 -4.55 -7.78
C THR A 559 -18.72 -3.35 -7.43
N ILE A 560 -18.17 -2.14 -7.53
CA ILE A 560 -18.95 -0.90 -7.37
C ILE A 560 -19.08 -0.18 -8.72
N ASP A 561 -20.32 0.13 -9.10
CA ASP A 561 -20.61 1.20 -10.06
C ASP A 561 -20.35 2.51 -9.36
N ILE A 562 -19.51 3.35 -9.97
CA ILE A 562 -19.12 4.64 -9.40
C ILE A 562 -20.32 5.56 -9.14
N GLY A 563 -21.34 5.53 -10.00
CA GLY A 563 -22.62 6.23 -9.79
C GLY A 563 -23.42 5.68 -8.61
N ALA A 564 -23.09 4.47 -8.13
CA ALA A 564 -23.68 3.86 -6.95
C ALA A 564 -23.03 4.32 -5.64
N GLU A 565 -21.88 4.98 -5.63
CA GLU A 565 -21.20 5.47 -4.41
C GLU A 565 -21.81 6.75 -3.80
N GLY A 566 -22.97 7.18 -4.29
CA GLY A 566 -23.65 8.37 -3.77
C GLY A 566 -22.94 9.68 -4.16
N PRO A 567 -23.13 10.78 -3.38
CA PRO A 567 -22.53 12.08 -3.69
C PRO A 567 -21.00 12.00 -3.84
N GLN A 568 -20.43 12.69 -4.82
CA GLN A 568 -18.99 12.78 -5.08
C GLN A 568 -18.47 14.19 -4.77
N TRP A 569 -17.18 14.33 -4.44
CA TRP A 569 -16.56 15.62 -4.16
C TRP A 569 -16.07 16.32 -5.44
N LYS A 570 -16.49 17.56 -5.66
CA LYS A 570 -15.92 18.49 -6.66
C LYS A 570 -15.84 19.92 -6.12
N GLY A 571 -15.29 20.07 -4.91
CA GLY A 571 -15.30 21.36 -4.22
C GLY A 571 -16.69 21.74 -3.72
N ASN A 572 -17.08 23.02 -3.84
CA ASN A 572 -18.36 23.52 -3.31
C ASN A 572 -19.61 22.94 -3.98
N ASP A 573 -19.47 22.31 -5.15
CA ASP A 573 -20.58 21.70 -5.89
C ASP A 573 -20.49 20.17 -5.81
N GLN A 574 -21.50 19.53 -5.23
CA GLN A 574 -21.65 18.07 -5.25
C GLN A 574 -22.24 17.64 -6.60
N VAL A 575 -21.38 17.35 -7.58
CA VAL A 575 -21.83 16.86 -8.90
C VAL A 575 -20.96 15.70 -9.37
N ASP A 576 -21.60 14.68 -9.91
CA ASP A 576 -21.02 13.42 -10.38
C ASP A 576 -20.03 13.61 -11.55
N VAL A 577 -18.74 13.34 -11.37
CA VAL A 577 -17.93 12.69 -12.42
C VAL A 577 -17.13 11.61 -11.73
N GLY A 578 -17.32 10.39 -12.19
CA GLY A 578 -16.68 9.24 -11.60
C GLY A 578 -15.16 9.21 -11.80
N PRO A 579 -14.36 8.80 -10.79
CA PRO A 579 -12.90 8.78 -10.85
C PRO A 579 -12.30 7.75 -11.84
N MET A 580 -13.03 6.74 -12.34
CA MET A 580 -12.48 5.77 -13.32
C MET A 580 -12.62 6.18 -14.80
N GLY A 581 -12.48 7.48 -15.11
CA GLY A 581 -12.22 7.93 -16.49
C GLY A 581 -13.30 7.60 -17.52
N GLY A 582 -14.55 7.98 -17.27
CA GLY A 582 -15.57 8.07 -18.33
C GLY A 582 -15.90 6.76 -19.06
N LEU A 583 -15.68 5.60 -18.42
CA LEU A 583 -16.31 4.37 -18.88
C LEU A 583 -17.82 4.54 -18.70
N ASN A 584 -18.50 4.92 -19.79
CA ASN A 584 -19.91 4.65 -19.96
C ASN A 584 -20.12 3.18 -19.58
N GLN A 585 -20.76 2.97 -18.44
CA GLN A 585 -21.22 1.66 -18.06
C GLN A 585 -22.33 1.32 -19.06
N THR A 586 -21.97 0.58 -20.12
CA THR A 586 -22.90 -0.41 -20.62
C THR A 586 -23.14 -1.35 -19.45
N THR A 587 -24.25 -1.08 -18.78
CA THR A 587 -25.01 -2.03 -17.99
C THR A 587 -24.81 -3.43 -18.55
N PHE A 588 -24.21 -4.33 -17.78
CA PHE A 588 -24.59 -5.72 -17.90
C PHE A 588 -25.97 -5.84 -17.24
N THR A 589 -26.98 -5.46 -18.01
CA THR A 589 -28.29 -6.04 -17.86
C THR A 589 -28.09 -7.53 -18.00
N THR A 590 -28.41 -8.28 -16.95
CA THR A 590 -28.85 -9.66 -17.13
C THR A 590 -30.14 -9.59 -17.93
N GLU A 591 -30.04 -9.44 -19.25
CA GLU A 591 -31.05 -10.01 -20.13
C GLU A 591 -30.72 -11.48 -20.27
N GLU A 592 -31.77 -12.29 -20.25
CA GLU A 592 -31.77 -13.72 -20.49
C GLU A 592 -31.25 -14.01 -21.90
N ASP A 593 -29.94 -13.90 -22.13
CA ASP A 593 -29.30 -14.47 -23.32
C ASP A 593 -28.97 -15.94 -23.02
N GLU A 594 -29.99 -16.78 -23.16
CA GLU A 594 -29.81 -18.17 -23.54
C GLU A 594 -28.99 -18.20 -24.86
N ASN A 595 -27.74 -18.67 -24.77
CA ASN A 595 -26.81 -19.06 -25.86
C ASN A 595 -25.48 -18.30 -26.00
N PHE A 596 -24.96 -17.64 -24.97
CA PHE A 596 -23.51 -17.38 -24.88
C PHE A 596 -22.82 -18.39 -23.96
N THR A 597 -22.58 -19.60 -24.49
CA THR A 597 -21.65 -20.58 -23.92
C THR A 597 -20.21 -20.13 -24.19
N LEU A 598 -19.75 -19.10 -23.48
CA LEU A 598 -18.33 -19.01 -23.14
C LEU A 598 -18.09 -20.02 -22.04
N GLY A 599 -17.42 -21.12 -22.38
CA GLY A 599 -17.00 -22.18 -21.47
C GLY A 599 -16.07 -21.64 -20.38
N TRP A 600 -16.66 -20.98 -19.39
CA TRP A 600 -16.15 -20.98 -18.04
C TRP A 600 -16.64 -22.28 -17.42
N GLU A 601 -15.97 -23.37 -17.75
CA GLU A 601 -16.01 -24.53 -16.86
C GLU A 601 -15.61 -24.01 -15.49
N ARG A 602 -16.53 -24.17 -14.55
CA ARG A 602 -16.32 -23.97 -13.12
C ARG A 602 -15.27 -24.97 -12.66
N GLU A 603 -14.01 -24.73 -13.00
CA GLU A 603 -12.89 -25.33 -12.29
C GLU A 603 -12.56 -24.40 -11.13
N GLY A 604 -12.85 -24.89 -9.93
CA GLY A 604 -12.71 -24.17 -8.68
C GLY A 604 -11.27 -23.77 -8.43
N TYR A 605 -10.99 -22.46 -8.45
CA TYR A 605 -9.74 -21.88 -7.97
C TYR A 605 -9.82 -21.43 -6.50
N TRP A 606 -10.90 -21.80 -5.80
CA TRP A 606 -11.18 -21.40 -4.41
C TRP A 606 -11.69 -22.56 -3.53
N ASP A 607 -11.67 -23.81 -4.01
CA ASP A 607 -12.46 -24.88 -3.41
C ASP A 607 -11.72 -25.89 -2.49
N ASP A 608 -10.39 -25.91 -2.39
CA ASP A 608 -9.72 -27.06 -1.76
C ASP A 608 -8.98 -26.75 -0.44
N TRP A 609 -9.74 -26.49 0.63
CA TRP A 609 -9.27 -26.65 2.02
C TRP A 609 -10.09 -27.69 2.79
N GLU A 610 -10.58 -28.73 2.11
CA GLU A 610 -11.18 -29.89 2.78
C GLU A 610 -10.15 -30.98 3.10
#